data_AF-A0A0G1XEM9-F1
#
_entry.id   AF-A0A0G1XEM9-F1
#
_cell.length_a   1.000
_cell.length_b   1.000
_cell.length_c   1.000
_cell.angle_alpha   90.00
_cell.angle_beta   90.00
_cell.angle_gamma   90.00
#
_symmetry.space_group_name_H-M   'P 1'
#
loop_
_entity.id
_entity.type
_entity.pdbx_description
1 polymer ?
#
loop_
_entity_poly.entity_id
_entity_poly.type
_entity_poly.pdbx_seq_one_letter_code
_entity_poly.pdbx_strand_id
1 'polypeptide(L)'
;MKPQFRCILHGSLRKHLREMGSAFNIFQRAGIEVVAPSMDDIVKEEDGFLFFRGEERSDPRLVELLYLQQLRQLGRFGFSYFVNPDGYIGKSVSYELGIAQASNVPCYFLHKPVDHPAYIGRNAVWSPESLAEYIVKHRTLPSLSQGEGQLERLWKQVIVPSSIVTAGAIIEYAPRRGEHEVLMVRTHKWRDRFSIVGGKVRRHERVHDGLLREVKEETGLDVEIISLRIQGITTPQYSTCLLITLCGLPRSRLY
;
A
#
# COMPACT_ATOMS: atom_id res chain seq x y z
N MET A 1 14.57 14.33 11.57
CA MET A 1 14.14 14.85 10.25
C MET A 1 12.62 14.96 10.25
N LYS A 2 12.03 16.08 9.81
CA LYS A 2 10.56 16.17 9.61
C LYS A 2 10.15 15.25 8.45
N PRO A 3 8.99 14.56 8.51
CA PRO A 3 8.51 13.75 7.40
C PRO A 3 8.26 14.66 6.19
N GLN A 4 8.90 14.37 5.07
CA GLN A 4 8.66 15.03 3.78
C GLN A 4 7.54 14.28 3.09
N PHE A 5 6.37 14.91 2.96
CA PHE A 5 5.24 14.35 2.24
C PHE A 5 5.41 14.61 0.75
N ARG A 6 5.06 13.60 -0.05
CA ARG A 6 5.16 13.65 -1.51
C ARG A 6 3.84 13.29 -2.13
N CYS A 7 3.50 13.89 -3.25
CA CYS A 7 2.32 13.48 -4.00
C CYS A 7 2.54 13.49 -5.50
N ILE A 8 1.72 12.69 -6.19
CA ILE A 8 1.54 12.78 -7.64
C ILE A 8 0.11 13.23 -7.88
N LEU A 9 -0.05 14.24 -8.72
CA LEU A 9 -1.35 14.72 -9.16
C LEU A 9 -1.74 14.01 -10.44
N HIS A 10 -2.90 13.38 -10.40
CA HIS A 10 -3.54 12.71 -11.51
C HIS A 10 -4.74 13.54 -11.95
N GLY A 11 -5.00 13.64 -13.24
CA GLY A 11 -6.17 14.38 -13.71
C GLY A 11 -6.16 14.57 -15.21
N SER A 12 -7.33 14.83 -15.78
CA SER A 12 -7.41 15.19 -17.19
C SER A 12 -6.83 16.58 -17.39
N LEU A 13 -5.54 16.68 -17.69
CA LEU A 13 -4.87 17.96 -17.92
C LEU A 13 -5.51 18.77 -19.06
N ARG A 14 -6.17 18.11 -20.02
CA ARG A 14 -7.00 18.76 -21.05
C ARG A 14 -8.20 19.52 -20.50
N LYS A 15 -8.90 18.93 -19.53
CA LYS A 15 -10.18 19.45 -19.04
C LYS A 15 -10.04 20.28 -17.76
N HIS A 16 -9.02 19.96 -16.96
CA HIS A 16 -8.93 20.38 -15.55
C HIS A 16 -7.55 20.99 -15.22
N LEU A 17 -6.91 21.64 -16.19
CA LEU A 17 -5.59 22.25 -16.00
C LEU A 17 -5.58 23.29 -14.87
N ARG A 18 -6.66 24.06 -14.75
CA ARG A 18 -6.81 25.10 -13.72
C ARG A 18 -6.89 24.49 -12.32
N GLU A 19 -7.71 23.45 -12.15
CA GLU A 19 -7.88 22.72 -10.91
C GLU A 19 -6.59 22.00 -10.52
N MET A 20 -5.88 21.42 -11.50
CA MET A 20 -4.55 20.81 -11.31
C MET A 20 -3.54 21.85 -10.81
N GLY A 21 -3.48 23.03 -11.44
CA GLY A 21 -2.61 24.12 -10.98
C GLY A 21 -2.99 24.65 -9.60
N SER A 22 -4.27 24.69 -9.27
CA SER A 22 -4.73 25.06 -7.92
C SER A 22 -4.23 24.06 -6.88
N ALA A 23 -4.47 22.75 -7.11
CA ALA A 23 -4.03 21.69 -6.21
C ALA A 23 -2.49 21.67 -6.06
N PHE A 24 -1.75 21.84 -7.16
CA PHE A 24 -0.29 21.95 -7.16
C PHE A 24 0.18 23.05 -6.21
N ASN A 25 -0.34 24.27 -6.37
CA ASN A 25 0.05 25.41 -5.55
C ASN A 25 -0.30 25.23 -4.08
N ILE A 26 -1.46 24.63 -3.77
CA ILE A 26 -1.89 24.38 -2.40
C ILE A 26 -0.95 23.40 -1.71
N PHE A 27 -0.63 22.28 -2.35
CA PHE A 27 0.28 21.29 -1.76
C PHE A 27 1.70 21.83 -1.60
N GLN A 28 2.24 22.53 -2.61
CA GLN A 28 3.57 23.16 -2.52
C GLN A 28 3.64 24.16 -1.36
N ARG A 29 2.63 25.03 -1.20
CA ARG A 29 2.57 25.99 -0.08
C ARG A 29 2.47 25.32 1.29
N ALA A 30 1.85 24.13 1.35
CA ALA A 30 1.78 23.32 2.57
C ALA A 30 3.07 22.54 2.87
N GLY A 31 4.09 22.62 2.00
CA GLY A 31 5.34 21.87 2.13
C GLY A 31 5.22 20.41 1.72
N ILE A 32 4.21 20.06 0.93
CA ILE A 32 4.06 18.75 0.28
C ILE A 32 4.68 18.85 -1.11
N GLU A 33 5.69 18.03 -1.36
CA GLU A 33 6.38 18.00 -2.65
C GLU A 33 5.50 17.32 -3.71
N VAL A 34 5.17 18.03 -4.78
CA VAL A 34 4.50 17.45 -5.94
C VAL A 34 5.56 16.90 -6.89
N VAL A 35 5.64 15.58 -7.02
CA VAL A 35 6.65 14.89 -7.85
C VAL A 35 6.29 14.99 -9.33
N ALA A 36 5.01 14.83 -9.66
CA ALA A 36 4.46 15.07 -10.99
C ALA A 36 3.00 15.54 -10.96
N PRO A 37 2.53 16.20 -12.03
CA PRO A 37 3.31 16.68 -13.17
C PRO A 37 4.10 17.95 -12.82
N SER A 38 5.19 18.22 -13.55
CA SER A 38 5.83 19.53 -13.50
C SER A 38 5.00 20.51 -14.32
N MET A 39 4.41 21.51 -13.65
CA MET A 39 3.54 22.48 -14.32
C MET A 39 4.32 23.42 -15.26
N ASP A 40 5.62 23.63 -15.02
CA ASP A 40 6.49 24.51 -15.79
C ASP A 40 7.01 23.86 -17.09
N ASP A 41 6.83 22.55 -17.22
CA ASP A 41 7.39 21.77 -18.32
C ASP A 41 6.37 21.45 -19.43
N ILE A 42 5.09 21.80 -19.32
CA ILE A 42 4.12 21.49 -20.40
C ILE A 42 4.39 22.37 -21.63
N VAL A 43 4.81 21.78 -22.75
CA VAL A 43 5.20 22.52 -23.97
C VAL A 43 4.20 22.35 -25.12
N LYS A 44 3.62 21.15 -25.30
CA LYS A 44 2.77 20.85 -26.47
C LYS A 44 1.70 19.79 -26.15
N GLU A 45 0.59 19.83 -26.87
CA GLU A 45 -0.45 18.79 -26.88
C GLU A 45 -0.56 18.15 -28.29
N GLU A 46 -0.59 16.82 -28.37
CA GLU A 46 -0.89 16.08 -29.62
C GLU A 46 -1.77 14.85 -29.30
N ASP A 47 -2.89 14.68 -30.01
CA ASP A 47 -3.83 13.54 -29.97
C ASP A 47 -4.43 13.09 -28.61
N GLY A 48 -4.02 13.64 -27.50
CA GLY A 48 -4.35 13.07 -26.19
C GLY A 48 -3.39 13.49 -25.11
N PHE A 49 -2.16 13.65 -25.56
CA PHE A 49 -0.98 13.54 -24.75
C PHE A 49 -0.31 14.88 -24.65
N LEU A 50 0.16 15.17 -23.45
CA LEU A 50 0.94 16.35 -23.18
C LEU A 50 2.40 15.99 -23.23
N PHE A 51 3.13 16.78 -23.99
CA PHE A 51 4.56 16.71 -24.10
C PHE A 51 5.18 17.71 -23.14
N PHE A 52 6.03 17.20 -22.27
CA PHE A 52 6.84 18.02 -21.41
C PHE A 52 8.10 18.49 -22.15
N ARG A 53 8.76 19.53 -21.64
CA ARG A 53 9.92 20.17 -22.25
C ARG A 53 11.04 19.15 -22.49
N GLY A 54 11.43 18.96 -23.75
CA GLY A 54 12.43 17.97 -24.16
C GLY A 54 11.87 16.58 -24.50
N GLU A 55 10.56 16.36 -24.37
CA GLU A 55 9.89 15.10 -24.70
C GLU A 55 9.08 15.18 -25.99
N GLU A 56 9.12 16.29 -26.74
CA GLU A 56 8.20 16.61 -27.85
C GLU A 56 8.25 15.64 -29.05
N ARG A 57 9.22 14.71 -29.08
CA ARG A 57 9.37 13.65 -30.09
C ARG A 57 9.30 12.23 -29.50
N SER A 58 8.99 12.11 -28.22
CA SER A 58 8.93 10.82 -27.53
C SER A 58 7.66 10.05 -27.90
N ASP A 59 7.74 8.72 -27.85
CA ASP A 59 6.55 7.86 -27.92
C ASP A 59 5.60 8.22 -26.77
N PRO A 60 4.30 8.50 -27.02
CA PRO A 60 3.35 8.84 -25.96
C PRO A 60 3.27 7.79 -24.84
N ARG A 61 3.49 6.51 -25.18
CA ARG A 61 3.53 5.42 -24.19
C ARG A 61 4.74 5.53 -23.27
N LEU A 62 5.87 6.02 -23.80
CA LEU A 62 7.07 6.24 -23.00
C LEU A 62 6.87 7.40 -22.02
N VAL A 63 6.28 8.51 -22.48
CA VAL A 63 5.94 9.66 -21.63
C VAL A 63 5.03 9.22 -20.48
N GLU A 64 3.97 8.47 -20.79
CA GLU A 64 3.04 7.92 -19.79
C GLU A 64 3.75 6.99 -18.80
N LEU A 65 4.63 6.10 -19.27
CA LEU A 65 5.38 5.19 -18.39
C LEU A 65 6.39 5.93 -17.50
N LEU A 66 7.04 6.97 -18.01
CA LEU A 66 7.96 7.82 -17.24
C LEU A 66 7.21 8.57 -16.14
N TYR A 67 6.00 9.07 -16.43
CA TYR A 67 5.10 9.64 -15.43
C TYR A 67 4.73 8.61 -14.35
N LEU A 68 4.26 7.42 -14.74
CA LEU A 68 3.88 6.36 -13.80
C LEU A 68 5.06 5.83 -12.97
N GLN A 69 6.28 5.82 -13.53
CA GLN A 69 7.49 5.44 -12.81
C GLN A 69 7.74 6.32 -11.58
N GLN A 70 7.23 7.56 -11.58
CA GLN A 70 7.37 8.47 -10.44
C GLN A 70 6.66 7.98 -9.19
N LEU A 71 5.67 7.08 -9.29
CA LEU A 71 5.04 6.44 -8.12
C LEU A 71 6.09 5.77 -7.20
N ARG A 72 7.23 5.34 -7.76
CA ARG A 72 8.34 4.75 -6.99
C ARG A 72 9.07 5.76 -6.10
N GLN A 73 8.94 7.06 -6.37
CA GLN A 73 9.62 8.15 -5.65
C GLN A 73 8.83 8.66 -4.43
N LEU A 74 7.56 8.25 -4.31
CA LEU A 74 6.63 8.69 -3.27
C LEU A 74 7.08 8.31 -1.85
N GLY A 75 7.79 7.18 -1.68
CA GLY A 75 8.28 6.74 -0.39
C GLY A 75 7.17 6.48 0.64
N ARG A 76 7.54 6.45 1.93
CA ARG A 76 6.61 6.11 3.03
C ARG A 76 5.48 7.14 3.24
N PHE A 77 5.74 8.42 2.98
CA PHE A 77 4.79 9.51 3.21
C PHE A 77 4.20 10.03 1.90
N GLY A 78 4.17 9.17 0.90
CA GLY A 78 3.69 9.51 -0.42
C GLY A 78 2.24 9.08 -0.69
N PHE A 79 1.55 9.82 -1.55
CA PHE A 79 0.18 9.53 -1.95
C PHE A 79 -0.11 9.99 -3.40
N SER A 80 -1.13 9.41 -4.01
CA SER A 80 -1.70 9.86 -5.28
C SER A 80 -2.94 10.70 -5.00
N TYR A 81 -3.03 11.85 -5.65
CA TYR A 81 -4.19 12.75 -5.55
C TYR A 81 -4.82 12.94 -6.94
N PHE A 82 -6.09 12.60 -7.05
CA PHE A 82 -6.86 12.66 -8.28
C PHE A 82 -7.67 13.96 -8.32
N VAL A 83 -7.33 14.85 -9.23
CA VAL A 83 -8.08 16.07 -9.55
C VAL A 83 -9.16 15.72 -10.57
N ASN A 84 -10.32 15.31 -10.05
CA ASN A 84 -11.46 14.83 -10.80
C ASN A 84 -12.73 15.66 -10.47
N PRO A 85 -12.81 16.93 -10.89
CA PRO A 85 -14.02 17.72 -10.71
C PRO A 85 -15.22 17.00 -11.35
N ASP A 86 -16.38 17.17 -10.72
CA ASP A 86 -17.62 16.43 -11.02
C ASP A 86 -17.51 14.90 -11.01
N GLY A 87 -16.39 14.35 -10.51
CA GLY A 87 -16.14 12.91 -10.45
C GLY A 87 -15.66 12.28 -11.77
N TYR A 88 -15.25 13.07 -12.76
CA TYR A 88 -14.75 12.55 -14.04
C TYR A 88 -13.30 12.04 -13.94
N ILE A 89 -13.08 10.75 -14.21
CA ILE A 89 -11.75 10.13 -14.27
C ILE A 89 -11.29 10.03 -15.73
N GLY A 90 -12.10 9.48 -16.62
CA GLY A 90 -11.73 9.25 -18.02
C GLY A 90 -10.69 8.14 -18.23
N LYS A 91 -10.39 7.83 -19.49
CA LYS A 91 -9.65 6.61 -19.89
C LYS A 91 -8.20 6.57 -19.37
N SER A 92 -7.43 7.64 -19.56
CA SER A 92 -6.02 7.69 -19.15
C SER A 92 -5.88 7.60 -17.64
N VAL A 93 -6.60 8.46 -16.92
CA VAL A 93 -6.55 8.50 -15.45
C VAL A 93 -7.08 7.20 -14.83
N SER A 94 -7.96 6.47 -15.51
CA SER A 94 -8.38 5.13 -15.07
C SER A 94 -7.23 4.12 -15.07
N TYR A 95 -6.34 4.19 -16.06
CA TYR A 95 -5.13 3.38 -16.11
C TYR A 95 -4.17 3.75 -14.97
N GLU A 96 -3.94 5.05 -14.78
CA GLU A 96 -3.12 5.56 -13.66
C GLU A 96 -3.66 5.14 -12.29
N LEU A 97 -4.99 5.24 -12.10
CA LEU A 97 -5.67 4.81 -10.88
C LEU A 97 -5.45 3.32 -10.61
N GLY A 98 -5.58 2.47 -11.62
CA GLY A 98 -5.32 1.03 -11.50
C GLY A 98 -3.89 0.75 -11.03
N ILE A 99 -2.89 1.42 -11.63
CA ILE A 99 -1.48 1.25 -11.27
C ILE A 99 -1.18 1.78 -9.86
N ALA A 100 -1.71 2.94 -9.48
CA ALA A 100 -1.53 3.50 -8.14
C ALA A 100 -2.12 2.58 -7.06
N GLN A 101 -3.32 2.05 -7.29
CA GLN A 101 -3.99 1.11 -6.39
C GLN A 101 -3.25 -0.23 -6.28
N ALA A 102 -2.81 -0.81 -7.40
CA ALA A 102 -2.03 -2.04 -7.43
C ALA A 102 -0.66 -1.88 -6.74
N SER A 103 -0.08 -0.68 -6.82
CA SER A 103 1.17 -0.30 -6.16
C SER A 103 1.01 0.02 -4.66
N ASN A 104 -0.20 -0.13 -4.12
CA ASN A 104 -0.56 0.16 -2.73
C ASN A 104 -0.26 1.62 -2.31
N VAL A 105 -0.32 2.55 -3.27
CA VAL A 105 -0.21 3.98 -3.00
C VAL A 105 -1.56 4.49 -2.45
N PRO A 106 -1.59 5.23 -1.33
CA PRO A 106 -2.81 5.86 -0.85
C PRO A 106 -3.38 6.81 -1.92
N CYS A 107 -4.64 6.60 -2.30
CA CYS A 107 -5.30 7.39 -3.34
C CYS A 107 -6.37 8.29 -2.70
N TYR A 108 -6.28 9.60 -2.95
CA TYR A 108 -7.25 10.61 -2.56
C TYR A 108 -7.85 11.27 -3.79
N PHE A 109 -9.09 11.76 -3.69
CA PHE A 109 -9.85 12.29 -4.81
C PHE A 109 -10.48 13.63 -4.44
N LEU A 110 -10.54 14.56 -5.40
CA LEU A 110 -11.29 15.80 -5.23
C LEU A 110 -12.78 15.53 -5.06
N HIS A 111 -13.35 14.70 -5.93
CA HIS A 111 -14.74 14.24 -5.83
C HIS A 111 -14.80 12.73 -5.96
N LYS A 112 -15.95 12.14 -5.61
CA LYS A 112 -16.18 10.71 -5.85
C LYS A 112 -16.27 10.46 -7.37
N PRO A 113 -15.44 9.59 -7.95
CA PRO A 113 -15.60 9.05 -9.30
C PRO A 113 -17.03 8.62 -9.62
N VAL A 114 -17.53 9.06 -10.78
CA VAL A 114 -18.89 8.74 -11.25
C VAL A 114 -18.89 7.96 -12.57
N ASP A 115 -17.84 8.10 -13.37
CA ASP A 115 -17.68 7.46 -14.68
C ASP A 115 -16.84 6.18 -14.63
N HIS A 116 -16.41 5.76 -13.44
CA HIS A 116 -15.55 4.60 -13.25
C HIS A 116 -15.94 3.80 -12.00
N PRO A 117 -16.09 2.46 -12.09
CA PRO A 117 -16.54 1.61 -10.98
C PRO A 117 -15.40 1.26 -9.99
N ALA A 118 -14.43 2.15 -9.79
CA ALA A 118 -13.27 1.88 -8.93
C ALA A 118 -13.72 1.73 -7.46
N TYR A 119 -13.03 0.84 -6.73
CA TYR A 119 -13.15 0.81 -5.27
C TYR A 119 -12.49 2.06 -4.66
N ILE A 120 -13.17 2.69 -3.72
CA ILE A 120 -12.72 3.93 -3.07
C ILE A 120 -12.96 3.82 -1.57
N GLY A 121 -11.92 4.12 -0.79
CA GLY A 121 -12.00 4.09 0.67
C GLY A 121 -12.99 5.15 1.22
N ARG A 122 -13.62 4.85 2.36
CA ARG A 122 -14.66 5.72 2.97
C ARG A 122 -14.20 7.16 3.27
N ASN A 123 -12.90 7.39 3.41
CA ASN A 123 -12.28 8.69 3.67
C ASN A 123 -11.29 9.11 2.57
N ALA A 124 -11.55 8.72 1.32
CA ALA A 124 -10.66 9.05 0.22
C ALA A 124 -10.97 10.40 -0.45
N VAL A 125 -12.14 11.00 -0.23
CA VAL A 125 -12.55 12.26 -0.88
C VAL A 125 -12.18 13.46 -0.01
N TRP A 126 -11.33 14.34 -0.54
CA TRP A 126 -10.84 15.54 0.16
C TRP A 126 -10.65 16.68 -0.84
N SER A 127 -10.88 17.92 -0.40
CA SER A 127 -10.35 19.07 -1.14
C SER A 127 -8.83 19.17 -0.93
N PRO A 128 -8.06 19.82 -1.83
CA PRO A 128 -6.63 19.98 -1.65
C PRO A 128 -6.29 20.72 -0.35
N GLU A 129 -7.09 21.73 0.03
CA GLU A 129 -6.91 22.54 1.23
C GLU A 129 -7.10 21.70 2.48
N SER A 130 -8.23 21.01 2.59
CA SER A 130 -8.55 20.19 3.76
C SER A 130 -7.57 19.02 3.95
N LEU A 131 -7.12 18.40 2.85
CA LEU A 131 -6.11 17.35 2.92
C LEU A 131 -4.75 17.91 3.36
N ALA A 132 -4.33 19.04 2.80
CA ALA A 132 -3.08 19.70 3.17
C ALA A 132 -3.09 20.12 4.65
N GLU A 133 -4.17 20.76 5.11
CA GLU A 133 -4.36 21.14 6.51
C GLU A 133 -4.27 19.92 7.44
N TYR A 134 -4.93 18.82 7.09
CA TYR A 134 -4.87 17.58 7.85
C TYR A 134 -3.43 17.06 7.96
N ILE A 135 -2.71 16.98 6.84
CA ILE A 135 -1.34 16.46 6.79
C ILE A 135 -0.40 17.35 7.61
N VAL A 136 -0.53 18.68 7.50
CA VAL A 136 0.29 19.64 8.25
C VAL A 136 0.02 19.53 9.75
N LYS A 137 -1.26 19.44 10.14
CA LYS A 137 -1.69 19.36 11.54
C LYS A 137 -1.32 18.04 12.20
N HIS A 138 -1.61 16.92 11.55
CA HIS A 138 -1.48 15.59 12.13
C HIS A 138 -0.17 14.89 11.79
N ARG A 139 0.62 15.43 10.85
CA ARG A 139 1.88 14.82 10.37
C ARG A 139 1.72 13.36 9.95
N THR A 140 0.54 13.03 9.42
CA THR A 140 0.18 11.72 8.88
C THR A 140 -0.82 11.89 7.75
N LEU A 141 -0.92 10.88 6.89
CA LEU A 141 -2.01 10.79 5.93
C LEU A 141 -3.31 10.39 6.65
N PRO A 142 -4.48 10.88 6.19
CA PRO A 142 -5.77 10.37 6.65
C PRO A 142 -5.83 8.85 6.52
N SER A 143 -6.43 8.17 7.50
CA SER A 143 -6.66 6.75 7.34
C SER A 143 -7.74 6.53 6.29
N LEU A 144 -7.40 5.81 5.23
CA LEU A 144 -8.38 5.21 4.32
C LEU A 144 -9.00 4.04 5.08
N SER A 145 -9.94 4.36 5.98
CA SER A 145 -10.49 3.43 6.96
C SER A 145 -11.22 2.26 6.32
N GLN A 146 -11.09 1.13 7.02
CA GLN A 146 -11.67 -0.16 6.69
C GLN A 146 -13.14 -0.20 7.12
N GLY A 147 -14.05 -0.24 6.15
CA GLY A 147 -15.42 -0.65 6.38
C GLY A 147 -15.51 -2.16 6.20
N GLU A 148 -16.03 -2.89 7.18
CA GLU A 148 -16.37 -4.32 7.05
C GLU A 148 -17.56 -4.54 6.11
N GLY A 149 -17.42 -4.11 4.85
CA GLY A 149 -18.35 -4.36 3.76
C GLY A 149 -17.82 -5.45 2.83
N GLN A 150 -18.73 -6.16 2.19
CA GLN A 150 -18.39 -7.20 1.20
C GLN A 150 -17.46 -6.68 0.09
N LEU A 151 -17.65 -5.44 -0.37
CA LEU A 151 -16.84 -4.83 -1.42
C LEU A 151 -15.37 -4.68 -1.01
N GLU A 152 -15.09 -4.21 0.20
CA GLU A 152 -13.72 -4.06 0.68
C GLU A 152 -13.03 -5.41 0.86
N ARG A 153 -13.75 -6.41 1.40
CA ARG A 153 -13.22 -7.77 1.55
C ARG A 153 -12.81 -8.36 0.20
N LEU A 154 -13.67 -8.22 -0.81
CA LEU A 154 -13.38 -8.68 -2.17
C LEU A 154 -12.22 -7.89 -2.78
N TRP A 155 -12.19 -6.57 -2.61
CA TRP A 155 -11.10 -5.73 -3.10
C TRP A 155 -9.73 -6.15 -2.55
N LYS A 156 -9.65 -6.42 -1.24
CA LYS A 156 -8.43 -6.92 -0.58
C LYS A 156 -7.99 -8.29 -1.09
N GLN A 157 -8.90 -9.10 -1.63
CA GLN A 157 -8.56 -10.41 -2.21
C GLN A 157 -8.05 -10.29 -3.66
N VAL A 158 -8.50 -9.27 -4.39
CA VAL A 158 -8.09 -9.05 -5.80
C VAL A 158 -6.72 -8.38 -5.88
N ILE A 159 -6.43 -7.41 -5.00
CA ILE A 159 -5.13 -6.73 -5.00
C ILE A 159 -4.08 -7.62 -4.34
N VAL A 160 -3.24 -8.24 -5.17
CA VAL A 160 -2.06 -8.97 -4.70
C VAL A 160 -1.01 -7.95 -4.29
N PRO A 161 -0.59 -7.89 -3.01
CA PRO A 161 0.45 -6.97 -2.62
C PRO A 161 1.76 -7.32 -3.36
N SER A 162 2.47 -6.30 -3.83
CA SER A 162 3.77 -6.46 -4.50
C SER A 162 4.80 -7.16 -3.62
N SER A 163 4.59 -7.14 -2.30
CA SER A 163 5.28 -7.92 -1.29
C SER A 163 4.31 -8.79 -0.50
N ILE A 164 4.60 -10.09 -0.43
CA ILE A 164 3.90 -11.00 0.47
C ILE A 164 4.71 -11.02 1.75
N VAL A 165 4.27 -10.24 2.74
CA VAL A 165 4.78 -10.38 4.10
C VAL A 165 4.19 -11.66 4.67
N THR A 166 5.04 -12.64 4.96
CA THR A 166 4.69 -13.80 5.76
C THR A 166 5.20 -13.61 7.18
N ALA A 167 4.63 -14.35 8.13
CA ALA A 167 5.17 -14.52 9.47
C ALA A 167 5.23 -16.02 9.77
N GLY A 168 6.31 -16.46 10.39
CA GLY A 168 6.47 -17.82 10.89
C GLY A 168 6.69 -17.82 12.40
N ALA A 169 6.54 -18.98 13.05
CA ALA A 169 6.94 -19.18 14.43
C ALA A 169 7.73 -20.48 14.59
N ILE A 170 8.82 -20.42 15.35
CA ILE A 170 9.38 -21.58 16.04
C ILE A 170 8.78 -21.55 17.44
N ILE A 171 8.07 -22.62 17.79
CA ILE A 171 7.46 -22.81 19.10
C ILE A 171 8.27 -23.91 19.79
N GLU A 172 8.87 -23.57 20.91
CA GLU A 172 9.67 -24.49 21.71
C GLU A 172 8.89 -24.96 22.93
N TYR A 173 8.89 -26.27 23.16
CA TYR A 173 8.48 -26.87 24.41
C TYR A 173 9.73 -27.27 25.19
N ALA A 174 9.93 -26.64 26.35
CA ALA A 174 11.08 -26.87 27.23
C ALA A 174 10.59 -27.53 28.54
N PRO A 175 10.58 -28.88 28.63
CA PRO A 175 10.18 -29.57 29.84
C PRO A 175 11.20 -29.35 30.98
N ARG A 176 10.78 -29.50 32.25
CA ARG A 176 11.67 -29.37 33.42
C ARG A 176 12.80 -30.41 33.45
N ARG A 177 12.61 -31.54 32.78
CA ARG A 177 13.60 -32.60 32.55
C ARG A 177 13.38 -33.13 31.14
N GLY A 178 14.44 -33.26 30.36
CA GLY A 178 14.39 -33.70 28.96
C GLY A 178 14.97 -32.65 28.01
N GLU A 179 14.95 -32.97 26.72
CA GLU A 179 15.43 -32.08 25.66
C GLU A 179 14.35 -31.07 25.27
N HIS A 180 14.78 -29.96 24.66
CA HIS A 180 13.86 -28.99 24.06
C HIS A 180 13.25 -29.59 22.80
N GLU A 181 11.95 -29.44 22.64
CA GLU A 181 11.21 -29.91 21.46
C GLU A 181 10.73 -28.71 20.65
N VAL A 182 10.74 -28.82 19.32
CA VAL A 182 10.23 -27.80 18.41
C VAL A 182 8.95 -28.30 17.75
N LEU A 183 7.90 -27.49 17.76
CA LEU A 183 6.65 -27.83 17.08
C LEU A 183 6.80 -27.73 15.56
N MET A 184 6.49 -28.83 14.88
CA MET A 184 6.35 -28.91 13.43
C MET A 184 4.91 -29.22 13.07
N VAL A 185 4.35 -28.52 12.08
CA VAL A 185 3.00 -28.76 11.57
C VAL A 185 3.04 -29.41 10.20
N ARG A 186 2.12 -30.34 9.94
CA ARG A 186 1.90 -30.90 8.60
C ARG A 186 0.89 -30.02 7.87
N THR A 187 1.22 -29.56 6.66
CA THR A 187 0.37 -28.63 5.92
C THR A 187 0.18 -29.00 4.46
N HIS A 188 -1.07 -28.89 3.99
CA HIS A 188 -1.43 -29.09 2.58
C HIS A 188 -0.78 -28.04 1.66
N LYS A 189 -0.41 -26.87 2.20
CA LYS A 189 0.32 -25.80 1.49
C LYS A 189 1.66 -26.30 0.94
N TRP A 190 2.25 -27.33 1.56
CA TRP A 190 3.56 -27.91 1.19
C TRP A 190 3.49 -29.39 0.81
N ARG A 191 2.40 -29.83 0.15
CA ARG A 191 2.18 -31.23 -0.26
C ARG A 191 2.33 -32.20 0.92
N ASP A 192 1.66 -31.89 2.03
CA ASP A 192 1.62 -32.68 3.26
C ASP A 192 2.98 -32.94 3.91
N ARG A 193 3.96 -32.06 3.66
CA ARG A 193 5.25 -32.06 4.36
C ARG A 193 5.16 -31.30 5.69
N PHE A 194 6.12 -31.58 6.57
CA PHE A 194 6.30 -30.83 7.80
C PHE A 194 6.86 -29.45 7.50
N SER A 195 6.35 -28.45 8.21
CA SER A 195 6.76 -27.06 8.14
C SER A 195 6.67 -26.41 9.53
N ILE A 196 7.19 -25.20 9.64
CA ILE A 196 6.94 -24.34 10.79
C ILE A 196 5.55 -23.70 10.67
N VAL A 197 4.98 -23.30 11.79
CA VAL A 197 3.68 -22.63 11.85
C VAL A 197 3.79 -21.24 11.22
N GLY A 198 2.82 -20.85 10.40
CA GLY A 198 2.78 -19.50 9.88
C GLY A 198 2.09 -19.31 8.53
N GLY A 199 2.00 -18.05 8.13
CA GLY A 199 1.30 -17.69 6.92
C GLY A 199 1.42 -16.22 6.56
N LYS A 200 0.48 -15.73 5.76
CA LYS A 200 0.52 -14.37 5.22
C LYS A 200 0.00 -13.38 6.25
N VAL A 201 0.73 -12.27 6.42
CA VAL A 201 0.23 -11.11 7.16
C VAL A 201 -0.77 -10.38 6.28
N ARG A 202 -1.97 -10.12 6.79
CA ARG A 202 -3.04 -9.45 6.07
C ARG A 202 -2.74 -7.95 5.93
N ARG A 203 -3.37 -7.29 4.96
CA ARG A 203 -3.19 -5.86 4.72
C ARG A 203 -3.63 -5.05 5.96
N HIS A 204 -2.74 -4.17 6.45
CA HIS A 204 -2.88 -3.38 7.69
C HIS A 204 -2.96 -4.21 8.99
N GLU A 205 -2.68 -5.52 8.94
CA GLU A 205 -2.49 -6.33 10.14
C GLU A 205 -1.07 -6.08 10.67
N ARG A 206 -0.92 -5.89 11.99
CA ARG A 206 0.42 -5.88 12.58
C ARG A 206 0.99 -7.28 12.47
N VAL A 207 2.27 -7.40 12.13
CA VAL A 207 2.91 -8.70 11.94
C VAL A 207 2.77 -9.60 13.18
N HIS A 208 2.84 -9.00 14.37
CA HIS A 208 2.57 -9.64 15.65
C HIS A 208 1.18 -10.31 15.70
N ASP A 209 0.13 -9.56 15.35
CA ASP A 209 -1.25 -10.05 15.41
C ASP A 209 -1.49 -11.12 14.34
N GLY A 210 -0.89 -10.96 13.15
CA GLY A 210 -0.93 -11.96 12.09
C GLY A 210 -0.26 -13.27 12.51
N LEU A 211 0.87 -13.22 13.21
CA LEU A 211 1.53 -14.41 13.71
C LEU A 211 0.68 -15.15 14.75
N LEU A 212 0.15 -14.44 15.75
CA LEU A 212 -0.72 -15.04 16.76
C LEU A 212 -1.96 -15.69 16.14
N ARG A 213 -2.57 -15.04 15.14
CA ARG A 213 -3.69 -15.58 14.39
C ARG A 213 -3.32 -16.85 13.64
N GLU A 214 -2.24 -16.86 12.87
CA GLU A 214 -1.81 -18.05 12.12
C GLU A 214 -1.47 -19.21 13.06
N VAL A 215 -0.81 -18.94 14.21
CA VAL A 215 -0.55 -19.97 15.21
C VAL A 215 -1.85 -20.56 15.75
N LYS A 216 -2.81 -19.72 16.13
CA LYS A 216 -4.10 -20.17 16.63
C LYS A 216 -4.88 -20.97 15.58
N GLU A 217 -4.90 -20.50 14.33
CA GLU A 217 -5.62 -21.14 13.21
C GLU A 217 -5.01 -22.50 12.83
N GLU A 218 -3.68 -22.63 12.83
CA GLU A 218 -3.00 -23.87 12.39
C GLU A 218 -2.79 -24.89 13.52
N THR A 219 -2.68 -24.44 14.79
CA THR A 219 -2.34 -25.33 15.92
C THR A 219 -3.39 -25.37 17.03
N GLY A 220 -4.30 -24.40 17.09
CA GLY A 220 -5.23 -24.22 18.21
C GLY A 220 -4.61 -23.64 19.49
N LEU A 221 -3.30 -23.43 19.53
CA LEU A 221 -2.57 -22.98 20.72
C LEU A 221 -2.74 -21.47 20.95
N ASP A 222 -2.87 -21.10 22.23
CA ASP A 222 -2.70 -19.73 22.68
C ASP A 222 -1.24 -19.55 23.12
N VAL A 223 -0.50 -18.68 22.43
CA VAL A 223 0.93 -18.49 22.63
C VAL A 223 1.25 -17.04 22.94
N GLU A 224 2.39 -16.81 23.59
CA GLU A 224 2.95 -15.47 23.81
C GLU A 224 4.25 -15.32 23.02
N ILE A 225 4.42 -14.17 22.36
CA ILE A 225 5.64 -13.86 21.60
C ILE A 225 6.72 -13.42 22.58
N ILE A 226 7.72 -14.27 22.78
CA ILE A 226 8.86 -14.03 23.69
C ILE A 226 9.93 -13.20 22.99
N SER A 227 10.14 -13.43 21.69
CA SER A 227 11.08 -12.66 20.89
C SER A 227 10.54 -12.45 19.49
N LEU A 228 10.87 -11.29 18.91
CA LEU A 228 10.60 -10.97 17.54
C LEU A 228 11.93 -10.70 16.84
N ARG A 229 12.25 -11.50 15.84
CA ARG A 229 13.41 -11.26 14.96
C ARG A 229 12.92 -11.00 13.55
N ILE A 230 13.59 -10.10 12.83
CA ILE A 230 13.25 -9.75 11.45
C ILE A 230 14.39 -10.29 10.59
N GLN A 231 14.12 -11.36 9.82
CA GLN A 231 15.02 -11.82 8.77
C GLN A 231 14.38 -11.58 7.40
N GLY A 232 15.07 -10.83 6.54
CA GLY A 232 14.66 -10.60 5.16
C GLY A 232 15.19 -11.70 4.25
N ILE A 233 14.32 -12.41 3.55
CA ILE A 233 14.68 -13.27 2.42
C ILE A 233 14.19 -12.59 1.14
N THR A 234 15.12 -12.17 0.30
CA THR A 234 14.84 -11.65 -1.04
C THR A 234 14.91 -12.80 -2.04
N THR A 235 13.81 -13.09 -2.73
CA THR A 235 13.86 -13.94 -3.92
C THR A 235 14.01 -13.06 -5.17
N PRO A 236 14.66 -13.53 -6.25
CA PRO A 236 14.89 -12.72 -7.45
C PRO A 236 13.61 -12.24 -8.16
N GLN A 237 12.46 -12.87 -7.91
CA GLN A 237 11.21 -12.57 -8.61
C GLN A 237 10.08 -11.97 -7.75
N TYR A 238 10.10 -12.07 -6.41
CA TYR A 238 9.05 -11.50 -5.55
C TYR A 238 9.59 -10.99 -4.20
N SER A 239 8.94 -9.93 -3.73
CA SER A 239 9.41 -9.07 -2.65
C SER A 239 9.30 -9.70 -1.25
N THR A 240 10.41 -9.59 -0.52
CA THR A 240 10.64 -9.68 0.94
C THR A 240 9.74 -10.64 1.74
N CYS A 241 10.26 -11.83 2.01
CA CYS A 241 9.76 -12.72 3.06
C CYS A 241 10.36 -12.29 4.41
N LEU A 242 9.51 -12.14 5.43
CA LEU A 242 9.90 -11.75 6.78
C LEU A 242 9.72 -12.95 7.72
N LEU A 243 10.81 -13.65 8.06
CA LEU A 243 10.72 -14.72 9.04
C LEU A 243 10.81 -14.13 10.46
N ILE A 244 9.84 -14.45 11.31
CA ILE A 244 9.77 -14.05 12.71
C ILE A 244 9.89 -15.29 13.59
N THR A 245 10.45 -15.15 14.80
CA THR A 245 10.72 -16.31 15.65
C THR A 245 10.71 -15.99 17.13
N LEU A 246 9.88 -16.76 17.85
CA LEU A 246 9.96 -17.35 19.20
C LEU A 246 8.69 -17.07 20.00
N CYS A 247 7.80 -18.06 20.00
CA CYS A 247 6.62 -18.12 20.86
C CYS A 247 6.85 -19.19 21.94
N GLY A 248 6.67 -18.82 23.20
CA GLY A 248 6.63 -19.78 24.30
C GLY A 248 5.19 -20.05 24.73
N LEU A 249 4.94 -21.26 25.20
CA LEU A 249 3.66 -21.63 25.77
C LEU A 249 3.58 -21.12 27.23
N PRO A 250 2.49 -20.44 27.63
CA PRO A 250 2.31 -20.06 29.03
C PRO A 250 2.25 -21.32 29.90
N ARG A 251 2.96 -21.28 31.03
CA ARG A 251 3.17 -22.39 32.00
C ARG A 251 1.90 -23.04 32.59
N SER A 252 0.69 -22.62 32.22
CA SER A 252 -0.55 -22.92 32.96
C SER A 252 -1.57 -23.82 32.26
N ARG A 253 -1.30 -24.40 31.07
CA ARG A 253 -2.31 -25.20 30.33
C ARG A 253 -1.83 -26.47 29.62
N LEU A 254 -0.68 -27.03 30.01
CA LEU A 254 -0.31 -28.40 29.60
C LEU A 254 -0.44 -29.33 30.80
N TYR A 255 -1.70 -29.63 31.17
CA TYR A 255 -2.11 -30.74 32.03
C TYR A 255 -3.41 -31.30 31.49
#